data_AF-A0A6N6LER4-F1
#
_entry.id   AF-A0A6N6LER4-F1
#
_cell.length_a   1.000
_cell.length_b   1.000
_cell.length_c   1.000
_cell.angle_alpha   90.00
_cell.angle_beta   90.00
_cell.angle_gamma   90.00
#
_symmetry.space_group_name_H-M   'P 1'
#
loop_
_entity.id
_entity.type
_entity.pdbx_description
1 polymer ?
#
loop_
_entity_poly.entity_id
_entity_poly.type
_entity_poly.pdbx_seq_one_letter_code
_entity_poly.pdbx_strand_id
1 'polypeptide(L)'
;LTPDSIRILLTDDLGPLRAHLDRLVADTLAGHSDALADAPLRRAAVLAPLLPMPTARPAPVPTLAERSSPDDPELAPFYKHCGLCHDSTEAFPPGFLHGTREAVRAAVDRCAPRMARRLAMWSAPAGAREKTPMPPPATPQAADIQHSGDLASMRQWLATRLQASGHTPAQLATRPYADLPDCAVY
;
A
#
# COMPACT_ATOMS: atom_id res chain seq x y z
N LEU A 1 -3.34 24.70 -38.24
CA LEU A 1 -2.91 25.45 -37.05
C LEU A 1 -1.71 24.72 -36.45
N THR A 2 -0.51 25.17 -36.78
CA THR A 2 0.74 24.73 -36.14
C THR A 2 0.86 25.46 -34.80
N PRO A 3 1.23 24.79 -33.70
CA PRO A 3 1.46 25.49 -32.43
C PRO A 3 2.78 26.28 -32.53
N ASP A 4 2.68 27.61 -32.60
CA ASP A 4 3.81 28.53 -32.80
C ASP A 4 4.69 28.77 -31.56
N SER A 5 4.40 28.15 -30.41
CA SER A 5 5.38 28.04 -29.31
C SER A 5 4.88 27.13 -28.18
N ILE A 6 5.83 26.46 -27.53
CA ILE A 6 5.62 25.75 -26.26
C ILE A 6 6.43 26.50 -25.20
N ARG A 7 5.78 26.90 -24.10
CA ARG A 7 6.46 27.48 -22.94
C ARG A 7 6.63 26.39 -21.88
N ILE A 8 7.88 26.08 -21.56
CA ILE A 8 8.23 25.11 -20.51
C ILE A 8 8.64 25.91 -19.27
N LEU A 9 8.00 25.63 -18.14
CA LEU A 9 8.41 26.12 -16.83
C LEU A 9 9.29 25.03 -16.20
N LEU A 10 10.58 25.30 -16.01
CA LEU A 10 11.42 24.48 -15.16
C LEU A 10 11.33 25.00 -13.72
N THR A 11 10.83 24.16 -12.81
CA THR A 11 10.86 24.41 -11.38
C THR A 11 11.85 23.44 -10.75
N ASP A 12 12.72 23.92 -9.85
CA ASP A 12 13.56 23.04 -9.03
C ASP A 12 12.79 22.62 -7.77
N ASP A 13 11.79 21.75 -7.95
CA ASP A 13 10.93 21.26 -6.86
C ASP A 13 11.71 20.49 -5.78
N LEU A 14 12.96 20.11 -6.08
CA LEU A 14 13.86 19.39 -5.16
C LEU A 14 14.93 20.30 -4.53
N GLY A 15 14.95 21.60 -4.86
CA GLY A 15 15.88 22.57 -4.27
C GLY A 15 15.91 22.54 -2.74
N PRO A 16 14.75 22.56 -2.05
CA PRO A 16 14.69 22.44 -0.59
C PRO A 16 15.29 21.13 -0.06
N LEU A 17 14.96 19.99 -0.68
CA LEU A 17 15.48 18.68 -0.28
C LEU A 17 17.02 18.64 -0.41
N ARG A 18 17.55 19.17 -1.51
CA ARG A 18 18.99 19.27 -1.75
C ARG A 18 19.68 20.11 -0.67
N ALA A 19 19.12 21.25 -0.29
CA ALA A 19 19.64 22.08 0.80
C ALA A 19 19.59 21.40 2.20
N HIS A 20 18.66 20.45 2.41
CA HIS A 20 18.62 19.63 3.62
C HIS A 20 19.67 18.51 3.59
N LEU A 21 19.87 17.87 2.43
CA LEU A 21 20.93 16.88 2.22
C LEU A 21 22.32 17.50 2.43
N ASP A 22 22.58 18.67 1.85
CA ASP A 22 23.86 19.37 1.97
C ASP A 22 24.19 19.69 3.43
N ARG A 23 23.19 20.09 4.22
CA ARG A 23 23.33 20.29 5.67
C ARG A 23 23.64 19.00 6.40
N LEU A 24 22.92 17.92 6.12
CA LEU A 24 23.13 16.62 6.76
C LEU A 24 24.55 16.07 6.48
N VAL A 25 25.06 16.29 5.27
CA VAL A 25 26.44 15.99 4.90
C VAL A 25 27.41 16.85 5.69
N ALA A 26 27.21 18.18 5.72
CA ALA A 26 28.07 19.09 6.47
C ALA A 26 28.11 18.75 7.97
N ASP A 27 26.97 18.45 8.58
CA ASP A 27 26.86 18.05 9.99
C ASP A 27 27.54 16.70 10.26
N THR A 28 27.48 15.76 9.32
CA THR A 28 28.19 14.48 9.43
C THR A 28 29.71 14.69 9.36
N LEU A 29 30.19 15.50 8.41
CA LEU A 29 31.61 15.83 8.28
C LEU A 29 32.15 16.61 9.48
N ALA A 30 31.32 17.45 10.10
CA ALA A 30 31.64 18.19 11.31
C ALA A 30 31.55 17.34 12.59
N GLY A 31 31.07 16.09 12.51
CA GLY A 31 30.88 15.21 13.67
C GLY A 31 29.68 15.58 14.54
N HIS A 32 28.79 16.46 14.07
CA HIS A 32 27.55 16.83 14.76
C HIS A 32 26.41 15.84 14.51
N SER A 33 26.57 14.97 13.51
CA SER A 33 25.64 13.91 13.15
C SER A 33 26.41 12.64 12.77
N ASP A 34 25.82 11.47 13.04
CA ASP A 34 26.30 10.18 12.54
C ASP A 34 25.39 9.62 11.42
N ALA A 35 24.45 10.41 10.92
CA ALA A 35 23.40 9.96 10.02
C ALA A 35 23.93 9.37 8.70
N LEU A 36 25.09 9.84 8.23
CA LEU A 36 25.76 9.37 7.00
C LEU A 36 27.15 8.77 7.29
N ALA A 37 27.41 8.34 8.52
CA ALA A 37 28.63 7.61 8.85
C ALA A 37 28.65 6.20 8.22
N ASP A 38 29.78 5.51 8.27
CA ASP A 38 29.93 4.12 7.79
C ASP A 38 29.26 3.12 8.75
N ALA A 39 27.95 3.29 8.93
CA ALA A 39 27.09 2.52 9.83
C ALA A 39 25.68 2.39 9.23
N PRO A 40 24.87 1.42 9.69
CA PRO A 40 23.50 1.28 9.23
C PRO A 40 22.66 2.55 9.45
N LEU A 41 21.91 2.95 8.41
CA LEU A 41 21.06 4.14 8.47
C LEU A 41 19.95 3.99 9.52
N ARG A 42 19.91 4.92 10.48
CA ARG A 42 18.83 5.00 11.47
C ARG A 42 17.77 5.98 10.99
N ARG A 43 16.52 5.49 10.86
CA ARG A 43 15.38 6.28 10.38
C ARG A 43 15.25 7.65 11.06
N ALA A 44 15.40 7.71 12.38
CA ALA A 44 15.30 8.96 13.14
C ALA A 44 16.42 9.95 12.82
N ALA A 45 17.65 9.47 12.60
CA ALA A 45 18.81 10.30 12.31
C ALA A 45 18.78 10.88 10.88
N VAL A 46 18.09 10.21 9.95
CA VAL A 46 18.00 10.61 8.53
C VAL A 46 16.72 11.40 8.25
N LEU A 47 15.56 10.96 8.72
CA LEU A 47 14.29 11.59 8.32
C LEU A 47 14.02 12.92 9.00
N ALA A 48 14.38 13.08 10.28
CA ALA A 48 14.16 14.34 11.00
C ALA A 48 14.87 15.56 10.36
N PRO A 49 16.15 15.46 9.92
CA PRO A 49 16.82 16.58 9.25
C PRO A 49 16.40 16.80 7.79
N LEU A 50 15.93 15.75 7.10
CA LEU A 50 15.52 15.83 5.69
C LEU A 50 14.09 16.31 5.47
N LEU A 51 13.22 16.05 6.44
CA LEU A 51 11.82 16.43 6.42
C LEU A 51 11.61 17.31 7.65
N PRO A 52 11.68 18.64 7.55
CA PRO A 52 11.25 19.50 8.66
C PRO A 52 9.82 19.07 9.00
N MET A 53 9.68 18.36 10.11
CA MET A 53 8.38 17.84 10.52
C MET A 53 7.46 19.04 10.69
N PRO A 54 6.30 19.08 10.02
CA PRO A 54 5.33 20.11 10.31
C PRO A 54 5.06 20.05 11.83
N THR A 55 5.30 21.16 12.52
CA THR A 55 4.95 21.33 13.94
C THR A 55 3.44 21.23 14.16
N ALA A 56 2.66 21.38 13.07
CA ALA A 56 1.29 20.95 13.01
C ALA A 56 1.23 19.43 13.16
N ARG A 57 0.73 19.00 14.31
CA ARG A 57 0.24 17.64 14.53
C ARG A 57 -0.60 17.28 13.29
N PRO A 58 -0.26 16.24 12.52
CA PRO A 58 -1.09 15.85 11.39
C PRO A 58 -2.52 15.75 11.91
N ALA A 59 -3.49 16.28 11.16
CA ALA A 59 -4.89 16.04 11.46
C ALA A 59 -5.04 14.54 11.74
N PRO A 60 -5.75 14.14 12.81
CA PRO A 60 -5.92 12.74 13.12
C PRO A 60 -6.32 12.06 11.82
N VAL A 61 -5.52 11.08 11.39
CA VAL A 61 -5.89 10.22 10.26
C VAL A 61 -7.29 9.74 10.63
N PRO A 62 -8.33 9.99 9.81
CA PRO A 62 -9.68 9.57 10.14
C PRO A 62 -9.58 8.11 10.56
N THR A 63 -9.95 7.85 11.81
CA THR A 63 -9.92 6.49 12.31
C THR A 63 -10.87 5.70 11.41
N LEU A 64 -10.53 4.43 11.15
CA LEU A 64 -11.36 3.53 10.34
C LEU A 64 -12.85 3.52 10.75
N ALA A 65 -13.19 4.00 11.95
CA ALA A 65 -14.53 4.14 12.48
C ALA A 65 -15.48 5.05 11.67
N GLU A 66 -14.98 5.96 10.82
CA GLU A 66 -15.84 6.82 9.98
C GLU A 66 -16.02 6.30 8.55
N ARG A 67 -15.30 5.24 8.17
CA ARG A 67 -15.55 4.56 6.90
C ARG A 67 -16.61 3.51 7.18
N SER A 68 -17.74 3.62 6.48
CA SER A 68 -18.80 2.63 6.54
C SER A 68 -18.24 1.26 6.17
N SER A 69 -17.77 0.49 7.15
CA SER A 69 -17.79 -0.95 6.98
C SER A 69 -19.26 -1.26 6.73
N PRO A 70 -19.64 -1.86 5.60
CA PRO A 70 -20.96 -2.42 5.48
C PRO A 70 -21.17 -3.33 6.70
N ASP A 71 -22.41 -3.44 7.21
CA ASP A 71 -22.81 -4.41 8.25
C ASP A 71 -22.67 -5.87 7.75
N ASP A 72 -21.48 -6.23 7.31
CA ASP A 72 -21.11 -7.45 6.62
C ASP A 72 -19.86 -8.00 7.30
N PRO A 73 -20.06 -8.90 8.28
CA PRO A 73 -18.96 -9.48 9.05
C PRO A 73 -17.90 -10.17 8.19
N GLU A 74 -18.26 -10.65 6.99
CA GLU A 74 -17.30 -11.29 6.09
C GLU A 74 -16.32 -10.29 5.46
N LEU A 75 -16.74 -9.03 5.28
CA LEU A 75 -15.92 -7.98 4.67
C LEU A 75 -15.11 -7.17 5.70
N ALA A 76 -15.45 -7.26 7.00
CA ALA A 76 -14.78 -6.50 8.06
C ALA A 76 -13.24 -6.65 8.06
N PRO A 77 -12.65 -7.85 7.87
CA PRO A 77 -11.19 -7.98 7.75
C PRO A 77 -10.59 -7.20 6.57
N PHE A 78 -11.31 -7.15 5.43
CA PHE A 78 -10.85 -6.40 4.26
C PHE A 78 -10.89 -4.90 4.52
N TYR A 79 -11.94 -4.37 5.16
CA TYR A 79 -11.99 -2.95 5.54
C TYR A 79 -10.89 -2.59 6.53
N LYS A 80 -10.68 -3.41 7.57
CA LYS A 80 -9.63 -3.21 8.57
C LYS A 80 -8.22 -3.11 7.94
N HIS A 81 -7.89 -4.04 7.04
CA HIS A 81 -6.53 -4.17 6.51
C HIS A 81 -6.29 -3.48 5.16
N CYS A 82 -7.32 -3.28 4.35
CA CYS A 82 -7.20 -2.78 2.97
C CYS A 82 -7.93 -1.44 2.75
N GLY A 83 -8.90 -1.10 3.61
CA GLY A 83 -9.80 0.04 3.44
C GLY A 83 -9.09 1.38 3.29
N LEU A 84 -7.96 1.59 3.97
CA LEU A 84 -7.22 2.86 3.86
C LEU A 84 -6.84 3.22 2.42
N CYS A 85 -6.50 2.22 1.60
CA CYS A 85 -6.06 2.43 0.22
C CYS A 85 -7.12 2.05 -0.82
N HIS A 86 -7.99 1.08 -0.51
CA HIS A 86 -8.89 0.48 -1.49
C HIS A 86 -10.35 0.91 -1.35
N ASP A 87 -10.69 1.75 -0.36
CA ASP A 87 -11.94 2.51 -0.34
C ASP A 87 -11.64 3.93 -0.84
N SER A 88 -11.55 4.04 -2.17
CA SER A 88 -11.20 5.25 -2.91
C SER A 88 -11.76 5.16 -4.33
N THR A 89 -11.98 6.31 -4.96
CA THR A 89 -12.33 6.43 -6.39
C THR A 89 -11.10 6.60 -7.30
N GLU A 90 -9.89 6.58 -6.72
CA GLU A 90 -8.65 6.69 -7.49
C GLU A 90 -8.41 5.49 -8.41
N ALA A 91 -7.75 5.73 -9.54
CA ALA A 91 -7.45 4.69 -10.53
C ALA A 91 -6.42 3.67 -10.02
N PHE A 92 -5.53 4.07 -9.11
CA PHE A 92 -4.54 3.18 -8.52
C PHE A 92 -4.27 3.55 -7.06
N PRO A 93 -4.32 2.59 -6.13
CA PRO A 93 -4.70 1.19 -6.35
C PRO A 93 -6.22 1.05 -6.61
N PRO A 94 -6.70 -0.07 -7.20
CA PRO A 94 -8.11 -0.23 -7.55
C PRO A 94 -9.02 -0.17 -6.32
N GLY A 95 -10.05 0.67 -6.39
CA GLY A 95 -11.00 0.96 -5.31
C GLY A 95 -12.02 -0.14 -5.00
N PHE A 96 -11.59 -1.39 -4.78
CA PHE A 96 -12.51 -2.53 -4.63
C PHE A 96 -13.36 -2.53 -3.34
N LEU A 97 -13.10 -1.61 -2.39
CA LEU A 97 -13.91 -1.41 -1.17
C LEU A 97 -14.78 -0.15 -1.23
N HIS A 98 -14.81 0.53 -2.37
CA HIS A 98 -15.60 1.73 -2.57
C HIS A 98 -17.03 1.43 -3.07
N GLY A 99 -18.01 2.18 -2.58
CA GLY A 99 -19.39 2.13 -3.05
C GLY A 99 -20.33 1.31 -2.16
N THR A 100 -21.41 0.79 -2.75
CA THR A 100 -22.41 -0.01 -2.01
C THR A 100 -21.89 -1.41 -1.67
N ARG A 101 -22.55 -2.10 -0.74
CA ARG A 101 -22.19 -3.47 -0.36
C ARG A 101 -22.15 -4.42 -1.56
N GLU A 102 -23.13 -4.32 -2.45
CA GLU A 102 -23.23 -5.16 -3.65
C GLU A 102 -22.10 -4.86 -4.63
N ALA A 103 -21.77 -3.57 -4.81
CA ALA A 103 -20.67 -3.13 -5.65
C ALA A 103 -19.32 -3.64 -5.11
N VAL A 104 -19.11 -3.56 -3.80
CA VAL A 104 -17.92 -4.05 -3.12
C VAL A 104 -17.81 -5.57 -3.25
N ARG A 105 -18.88 -6.33 -2.99
CA ARG A 105 -18.86 -7.80 -3.17
C ARG A 105 -18.48 -8.17 -4.60
N ALA A 106 -19.08 -7.53 -5.60
CA ALA A 106 -18.76 -7.77 -7.00
C ALA A 106 -17.31 -7.36 -7.33
N ALA A 107 -16.80 -6.26 -6.78
CA ALA A 107 -15.43 -5.82 -6.99
C ALA A 107 -14.41 -6.76 -6.34
N VAL A 108 -14.66 -7.22 -5.12
CA VAL A 108 -13.81 -8.20 -4.44
C VAL A 108 -13.84 -9.54 -5.19
N ASP A 109 -14.99 -10.00 -5.68
CA ASP A 109 -15.09 -11.21 -6.52
C ASP A 109 -14.21 -11.08 -7.79
N ARG A 110 -14.28 -9.94 -8.50
CA ARG A 110 -13.42 -9.66 -9.67
C ARG A 110 -11.94 -9.62 -9.31
N CYS A 111 -11.59 -8.99 -8.19
CA CYS A 111 -10.22 -8.78 -7.75
C CYS A 111 -9.61 -10.00 -7.04
N ALA A 112 -10.41 -11.04 -6.77
CA ALA A 112 -10.02 -12.18 -5.95
C ALA A 112 -8.71 -12.86 -6.40
N PRO A 113 -8.43 -13.06 -7.70
CA PRO A 113 -7.18 -13.69 -8.12
C PRO A 113 -5.93 -12.93 -7.66
N ARG A 114 -5.91 -11.61 -7.84
CA ARG A 114 -4.79 -10.76 -7.45
C ARG A 114 -4.73 -10.57 -5.94
N MET A 115 -5.87 -10.44 -5.27
CA MET A 115 -5.94 -10.35 -3.80
C MET A 115 -5.39 -11.61 -3.14
N ALA A 116 -5.83 -12.79 -3.58
CA ALA A 116 -5.38 -14.06 -3.05
C ALA A 116 -3.87 -14.24 -3.22
N ARG A 117 -3.32 -13.88 -4.39
CA ARG A 117 -1.88 -13.91 -4.64
C ARG A 117 -1.09 -12.99 -3.72
N ARG A 118 -1.54 -11.74 -3.52
CA ARG A 118 -0.88 -10.77 -2.63
C ARG A 118 -0.99 -11.14 -1.16
N LEU A 119 -2.10 -11.75 -0.74
CA LEU A 119 -2.26 -12.25 0.63
C LEU A 119 -1.41 -13.50 0.87
N ALA A 120 -1.26 -14.40 -0.11
CA ALA A 120 -0.41 -15.59 -0.01
C ALA A 120 1.06 -15.25 0.26
N MET A 121 1.54 -14.11 -0.21
CA MET A 121 2.93 -13.64 -0.03
C MET A 121 3.32 -13.44 1.44
N TRP A 122 2.36 -13.27 2.36
CA TRP A 122 2.62 -13.27 3.80
C TRP A 122 3.22 -14.58 4.31
N SER A 123 2.99 -15.69 3.61
CA SER A 123 3.54 -17.01 3.96
C SER A 123 4.90 -17.30 3.32
N ALA A 124 5.38 -16.44 2.43
CA ALA A 124 6.69 -16.57 1.79
C ALA A 124 7.75 -15.70 2.51
N PRO A 125 9.02 -16.15 2.59
CA PRO A 125 10.14 -15.30 3.03
C PRO A 125 10.29 -14.06 2.15
N ALA A 126 10.74 -12.94 2.71
CA ALA A 126 10.78 -11.65 2.00
C ALA A 126 11.52 -11.70 0.65
N GLY A 127 12.67 -12.39 0.57
CA GLY A 127 13.46 -12.53 -0.67
C GLY A 127 12.87 -13.48 -1.72
N ALA A 128 11.85 -14.27 -1.37
CA ALA A 128 11.19 -15.21 -2.27
C ALA A 128 9.86 -14.65 -2.83
N ARG A 129 9.49 -13.42 -2.48
CA ARG A 129 8.23 -12.81 -2.89
C ARG A 129 8.38 -12.10 -4.22
N GLU A 130 7.57 -12.48 -5.19
CA GLU A 130 7.47 -11.79 -6.49
C GLU A 130 6.98 -10.34 -6.36
N LYS A 131 6.14 -10.06 -5.35
CA LYS A 131 5.66 -8.71 -5.01
C LYS A 131 5.56 -8.55 -3.48
N THR A 132 5.45 -7.31 -3.01
CA THR A 132 5.13 -7.02 -1.60
C THR A 132 3.80 -7.67 -1.21
N PRO A 133 3.60 -8.22 0.00
CA PRO A 133 2.28 -8.68 0.39
C PRO A 133 1.30 -7.49 0.51
N MET A 134 0.00 -7.78 0.54
CA MET A 134 -1.03 -6.79 0.85
C MET A 134 -1.66 -7.10 2.21
N PRO A 135 -1.85 -6.10 3.09
CA PRO A 135 -1.28 -4.76 3.00
C PRO A 135 0.26 -4.80 3.08
N PRO A 136 0.96 -3.75 2.60
CA PRO A 136 2.43 -3.71 2.66
C PRO A 136 2.93 -3.75 4.11
N PRO A 137 3.99 -4.53 4.45
CA PRO A 137 4.42 -4.73 5.84
C PRO A 137 4.80 -3.45 6.60
N ALA A 138 5.17 -2.38 5.89
CA ALA A 138 5.52 -1.09 6.48
C ALA A 138 4.31 -0.22 6.86
N THR A 139 3.08 -0.67 6.58
CA THR A 139 1.85 0.08 6.87
C THR A 139 1.27 -0.31 8.22
N PRO A 140 0.63 0.60 8.96
CA PRO A 140 -0.05 0.27 10.21
C PRO A 140 -1.09 -0.87 10.06
N GLN A 141 -1.72 -0.96 8.88
CA GLN A 141 -2.70 -1.98 8.53
C GLN A 141 -2.11 -3.39 8.50
N ALA A 142 -0.78 -3.53 8.41
CA ALA A 142 -0.12 -4.82 8.41
C ALA A 142 0.28 -5.31 9.81
N ALA A 143 0.15 -4.49 10.85
CA ALA A 143 0.77 -4.73 12.15
C ALA A 143 0.35 -6.06 12.80
N ASP A 144 -0.92 -6.44 12.71
CA ASP A 144 -1.48 -7.63 13.36
C ASP A 144 -2.00 -8.69 12.39
N ILE A 145 -1.91 -8.48 11.07
CA ILE A 145 -2.58 -9.32 10.07
C ILE A 145 -2.22 -10.82 10.16
N GLN A 146 -0.97 -11.14 10.53
CA GLN A 146 -0.52 -12.53 10.67
C GLN A 146 -0.98 -13.20 11.98
N HIS A 147 -1.42 -12.42 12.98
CA HIS A 147 -1.71 -12.89 14.33
C HIS A 147 -3.20 -12.79 14.70
N SER A 148 -3.98 -11.93 14.03
CA SER A 148 -5.39 -11.68 14.35
C SER A 148 -6.35 -12.78 13.85
N GLY A 149 -5.90 -13.69 13.00
CA GLY A 149 -6.76 -14.64 12.27
C GLY A 149 -7.40 -14.05 11.01
N ASP A 150 -7.36 -12.72 10.83
CA ASP A 150 -7.95 -12.02 9.69
C ASP A 150 -7.36 -12.48 8.35
N LEU A 151 -6.05 -12.76 8.29
CA LEU A 151 -5.41 -13.30 7.10
C LEU A 151 -6.02 -14.64 6.67
N ALA A 152 -6.31 -15.52 7.63
CA ALA A 152 -6.92 -16.81 7.36
C ALA A 152 -8.37 -16.64 6.89
N SER A 153 -9.14 -15.78 7.56
CA SER A 153 -10.52 -15.45 7.18
C SER A 153 -10.60 -14.88 5.76
N MET A 154 -9.76 -13.89 5.42
CA MET A 154 -9.70 -13.33 4.07
C MET A 154 -9.31 -14.37 3.02
N ARG A 155 -8.30 -15.21 3.30
CA ARG A 155 -7.87 -16.27 2.37
C ARG A 155 -8.97 -17.31 2.14
N GLN A 156 -9.67 -17.71 3.20
CA GLN A 156 -10.78 -18.67 3.11
C GLN A 156 -11.93 -18.08 2.30
N TRP A 157 -12.31 -16.84 2.57
CA TRP A 157 -13.36 -16.15 1.84
C TRP A 157 -13.04 -16.08 0.35
N LEU A 158 -11.82 -15.65 -0.01
CA LEU A 158 -11.38 -15.58 -1.41
C LEU A 158 -11.30 -16.96 -2.08
N ALA A 159 -10.91 -18.01 -1.34
CA ALA A 159 -10.86 -19.37 -1.88
C ALA A 159 -12.24 -19.83 -2.38
N THR A 160 -13.30 -19.56 -1.62
CA THR A 160 -14.69 -19.87 -2.02
C THR A 160 -15.07 -19.15 -3.32
N ARG A 161 -14.62 -17.89 -3.51
CA ARG A 161 -14.99 -17.08 -4.69
C ARG A 161 -14.18 -17.45 -5.92
N LEU A 162 -12.92 -17.80 -5.72
CA LEU A 162 -12.08 -18.37 -6.76
C LEU A 162 -12.67 -19.68 -7.29
N GLN A 163 -13.15 -20.56 -6.41
CA GLN A 163 -13.79 -21.81 -6.82
C GLN A 163 -15.02 -21.56 -7.70
N ALA A 164 -15.85 -20.58 -7.33
CA ALA A 164 -17.03 -20.20 -8.13
C ALA A 164 -16.67 -19.64 -9.53
N SER A 165 -15.47 -19.10 -9.70
CA SER A 165 -14.94 -18.58 -10.98
C SER A 165 -14.02 -19.57 -11.71
N GLY A 166 -13.93 -20.82 -11.25
CA GLY A 166 -13.11 -21.87 -11.89
C GLY A 166 -11.61 -21.74 -11.62
N HIS A 167 -11.21 -21.01 -10.59
CA HIS A 167 -9.84 -20.82 -10.16
C HIS A 167 -9.58 -21.43 -8.78
N THR A 168 -8.33 -21.77 -8.49
CA THR A 168 -7.90 -22.17 -7.14
C THR A 168 -6.68 -21.36 -6.71
N PRO A 169 -6.52 -21.08 -5.40
CA PRO A 169 -5.33 -20.40 -4.90
C PRO A 169 -4.01 -21.08 -5.31
N ALA A 170 -3.99 -22.42 -5.35
CA ALA A 170 -2.81 -23.20 -5.74
C ALA A 170 -2.42 -22.98 -7.21
N GLN A 171 -3.40 -22.99 -8.13
CA GLN A 171 -3.15 -22.71 -9.55
C GLN A 171 -2.67 -21.28 -9.77
N LEU A 172 -3.25 -20.29 -9.07
CA LEU A 172 -2.81 -18.91 -9.17
C LEU A 172 -1.42 -18.70 -8.56
N ALA A 173 -1.01 -19.55 -7.62
CA ALA A 173 0.29 -19.45 -6.97
C ALA A 173 1.47 -19.83 -7.89
N THR A 174 1.23 -20.57 -8.98
CA THR A 174 2.28 -20.95 -9.94
C THR A 174 2.36 -20.00 -11.14
N ARG A 175 1.38 -19.12 -11.32
CA ARG A 175 1.34 -18.16 -12.42
C ARG A 175 2.12 -16.88 -12.08
N PRO A 176 2.79 -16.25 -13.06
CA PRO A 176 3.29 -14.89 -12.91
C PRO A 176 2.17 -13.94 -12.50
N TYR A 177 2.47 -12.99 -11.61
CA TYR A 177 1.47 -12.04 -11.11
C TYR A 177 0.82 -11.22 -12.23
N ALA A 178 1.61 -10.86 -13.25
CA ALA A 178 1.15 -10.10 -14.40
C ALA A 178 0.10 -10.84 -15.25
N ASP A 179 0.11 -12.17 -15.22
CA ASP A 179 -0.79 -13.00 -16.03
C ASP A 179 -2.13 -13.28 -15.30
N LEU A 180 -2.24 -12.87 -14.04
CA LEU A 180 -3.48 -13.04 -13.28
C LEU A 180 -4.57 -12.11 -13.81
N PRO A 181 -5.85 -12.55 -13.81
CA PRO A 181 -6.98 -11.71 -14.19
C PRO A 181 -6.89 -10.32 -13.56
N ASP A 182 -7.19 -9.30 -14.36
CA ASP A 182 -7.10 -7.90 -13.92
C ASP A 182 -8.11 -7.59 -12.82
N CYS A 183 -7.66 -6.81 -11.84
CA CYS A 183 -8.53 -6.18 -10.85
C CYS A 183 -8.90 -4.81 -11.39
N ALA A 184 -9.87 -4.78 -12.31
CA ALA A 184 -10.43 -3.57 -12.86
C ALA A 184 -11.75 -3.24 -12.15
N VAL A 185 -11.75 -2.11 -11.45
CA VAL A 185 -12.91 -1.55 -10.76
C VAL A 185 -13.16 -0.22 -11.45
N TYR A 186 -14.28 -0.14 -12.19
CA TYR A 186 -14.72 1.04 -12.93
C TYR A 186 -15.99 1.59 -12.29
#